data_AF-I0JXU8-F1
#
_entry.id   AF-I0JXU8-F1
#
_cell.length_a   1.000
_cell.length_b   1.000
_cell.length_c   1.000
_cell.angle_alpha   90.00
_cell.angle_beta   90.00
_cell.angle_gamma   90.00
#
_symmetry.space_group_name_H-M   'P 1'
#
loop_
_entity.id
_entity.type
_entity.pdbx_description
1 polymer ?
#
loop_
_entity_poly.entity_id
_entity_poly.type
_entity_poly.pdbx_seq_one_letter_code
_entity_poly.pdbx_strand_id
1 'polypeptide(L)'
;MTIDPPITIRFSKPLSIKLFKHWIKEIFENRPNSFNLWGHPIWLGPTKVHVYNIDCYYWKTFFLDITHNGIIAIMPNDRYMDIAYVGDKFVCRHCGYVSDADRVGAYNLKKRVKDPEISLWTPRDRVKAILSLRFSFRN
;
A
#
# COMPACT_ATOMS: atom_id res chain seq x y z
N MET A 1 6.62 7.84 -18.85
CA MET A 1 6.24 7.34 -17.51
C MET A 1 7.21 7.98 -16.54
N THR A 2 6.80 9.07 -15.89
CA THR A 2 7.62 9.78 -14.91
C THR A 2 7.28 9.21 -13.54
N ILE A 3 8.20 8.51 -12.90
CA ILE A 3 8.07 8.07 -11.50
C ILE A 3 8.50 9.27 -10.65
N ASP A 4 7.73 9.62 -9.63
CA ASP A 4 8.21 10.63 -8.68
C ASP A 4 9.49 10.10 -8.00
N PRO A 5 10.49 10.95 -7.76
CA PRO A 5 11.67 10.52 -7.04
C PRO A 5 11.26 9.84 -5.72
N PRO A 6 11.78 8.65 -5.42
CA PRO A 6 11.33 7.86 -4.29
C PRO A 6 11.61 8.61 -2.99
N ILE A 7 10.61 8.62 -2.09
CA ILE A 7 10.78 9.20 -0.76
C ILE A 7 11.57 8.18 0.07
N THR A 8 12.75 8.58 0.51
CA THR A 8 13.63 7.71 1.31
C THR A 8 13.70 8.23 2.74
N ILE A 9 13.29 7.39 3.69
CA ILE A 9 13.49 7.60 5.13
C ILE A 9 14.63 6.71 5.57
N ARG A 10 15.71 7.29 6.08
CA ARG A 10 16.83 6.53 6.64
C ARG A 10 16.76 6.53 8.16
N PHE A 11 16.96 5.37 8.77
CA PHE A 11 17.14 5.31 10.20
C PHE A 11 18.54 5.84 10.55
N SER A 12 18.65 6.53 11.68
CA SER A 12 19.95 7.02 12.16
C SER A 12 20.92 5.88 12.46
N LYS A 13 20.39 4.70 12.81
CA LYS A 13 21.13 3.45 12.98
C LYS A 13 20.34 2.28 12.39
N PRO A 14 21.00 1.27 11.83
CA PRO A 14 20.34 0.03 11.43
C PRO A 14 19.57 -0.60 12.60
N LEU A 15 18.32 -1.00 12.37
CA LEU A 15 17.55 -1.75 13.35
C LEU A 15 18.14 -3.15 13.53
N SER A 16 18.16 -3.65 14.76
CA SER A 16 18.48 -5.06 14.98
C SER A 16 17.41 -5.95 14.31
N ILE A 17 17.76 -7.17 13.90
CA ILE A 17 16.81 -8.09 13.25
C ILE A 17 15.57 -8.31 14.13
N LYS A 18 15.74 -8.42 15.44
CA LYS A 18 14.65 -8.58 16.41
C LYS A 18 13.71 -7.37 16.39
N LEU A 19 14.29 -6.16 16.45
CA LEU A 19 13.52 -4.92 16.43
C LEU A 19 12.84 -4.71 15.07
N PHE A 20 13.53 -5.01 13.97
CA PHE A 20 12.97 -4.94 12.62
C PHE A 20 11.74 -5.83 12.47
N LYS A 21 11.83 -7.10 12.88
CA LYS A 21 10.69 -8.04 12.85
C LYS A 21 9.52 -7.56 13.70
N HIS A 22 9.79 -7.10 14.91
CA HIS A 22 8.76 -6.54 15.78
C HIS A 22 8.10 -5.33 15.13
N TRP A 23 8.89 -4.42 14.55
CA TRP A 23 8.38 -3.21 13.92
C TRP A 23 7.48 -3.50 12.71
N ILE A 24 7.85 -4.45 11.85
CA ILE A 24 7.00 -4.90 10.73
C ILE A 24 5.67 -5.47 11.24
N LYS A 25 5.71 -6.28 12.32
CA LYS A 25 4.52 -6.84 12.95
C LYS A 25 3.60 -5.73 13.49
N GLU A 26 4.14 -4.75 14.19
CA GLU A 26 3.38 -3.62 14.73
C GLU A 26 2.71 -2.80 13.61
N ILE A 27 3.37 -2.63 12.47
CA ILE A 27 2.82 -1.84 11.35
C ILE A 27 1.73 -2.61 10.60
N PHE A 28 1.95 -3.88 10.26
CA PHE A 28 1.10 -4.58 9.29
C PHE A 28 0.20 -5.66 9.88
N GLU A 29 0.52 -6.20 11.06
CA GLU A 29 -0.21 -7.33 11.66
C GLU A 29 -1.07 -6.92 12.86
N ASN A 30 -0.66 -5.89 13.62
CA ASN A 30 -1.46 -5.39 14.74
C ASN A 30 -2.55 -4.41 14.27
N ARG A 31 -3.76 -4.56 14.85
CA ARG A 31 -4.91 -3.69 14.57
C ARG A 31 -5.56 -3.21 15.86
N PRO A 32 -5.81 -1.89 16.01
CA PRO A 32 -5.34 -0.80 15.14
C PRO A 32 -3.81 -0.63 15.22
N ASN A 33 -3.19 -0.03 14.19
CA ASN A 33 -1.77 0.34 14.23
C ASN A 33 -1.62 1.86 14.16
N SER A 34 -0.58 2.38 14.82
CA SER A 34 -0.32 3.82 14.92
C SER A 34 0.01 4.49 13.59
N PHE A 35 0.41 3.72 12.59
CA PHE A 35 0.83 4.24 11.29
C PHE A 35 -0.33 4.32 10.28
N ASN A 36 -1.48 3.72 10.61
CA ASN A 36 -2.60 3.49 9.70
C ASN A 36 -2.17 2.91 8.34
N LEU A 37 -1.07 2.14 8.30
CA LEU A 37 -0.58 1.48 7.09
C LEU A 37 -1.23 0.11 6.96
N TRP A 38 -1.62 -0.21 5.73
CA TRP A 38 -2.35 -1.42 5.39
C TRP A 38 -1.59 -2.10 4.25
N GLY A 39 -1.33 -3.39 4.36
CA GLY A 39 -0.61 -4.10 3.32
C GLY A 39 -0.24 -5.50 3.79
N HIS A 40 0.13 -6.36 2.85
CA HIS A 40 0.64 -7.69 3.18
C HIS A 40 2.17 -7.65 3.08
N PRO A 41 2.91 -7.80 4.19
CA PRO A 41 4.36 -7.78 4.18
C PRO A 41 4.90 -9.05 3.53
N ILE A 42 5.67 -8.90 2.47
CA ILE A 42 6.37 -9.99 1.78
C ILE A 42 7.84 -9.92 2.17
N TRP A 43 8.28 -10.93 2.89
CA TRP A 43 9.66 -11.05 3.33
C TRP A 43 10.54 -11.50 2.17
N LEU A 44 11.50 -10.67 1.77
CA LEU A 44 12.51 -10.98 0.75
C LEU A 44 13.85 -11.42 1.36
N GLY A 45 13.92 -11.43 2.70
CA GLY A 45 15.08 -11.84 3.48
C GLY A 45 14.89 -11.49 4.96
N PRO A 46 15.88 -11.76 5.82
CA PRO A 46 15.78 -11.49 7.26
C PRO A 46 15.65 -10.01 7.60
N THR A 47 16.03 -9.12 6.68
CA THR A 47 16.17 -7.67 6.89
C THR A 47 15.55 -6.85 5.76
N LYS A 48 14.74 -7.46 4.89
CA LYS A 48 14.06 -6.79 3.78
C LYS A 48 12.62 -7.29 3.66
N VAL A 49 11.69 -6.34 3.65
CA VAL A 49 10.26 -6.55 3.48
C VAL A 49 9.78 -5.64 2.38
N HIS A 50 9.04 -6.20 1.42
CA HIS A 50 8.33 -5.45 0.41
C HIS A 50 6.83 -5.48 0.73
N VAL A 51 6.16 -4.34 0.59
CA VAL A 51 4.72 -4.27 0.83
C VAL A 51 4.01 -3.66 -0.38
N TYR A 52 3.15 -4.48 -0.99
CA TYR A 52 2.32 -4.07 -2.12
C TYR A 52 1.03 -3.42 -1.69
N ASN A 53 0.55 -2.50 -2.54
CA ASN A 53 -0.76 -1.89 -2.43
C ASN A 53 -0.99 -1.35 -1.02
N ILE A 54 -0.01 -0.57 -0.55
CA ILE A 54 -0.22 0.19 0.67
C ILE A 54 -1.27 1.23 0.37
N ASP A 55 -2.49 0.89 0.76
CA ASP A 55 -3.62 1.78 0.70
C ASP A 55 -3.50 2.72 1.89
N CYS A 56 -3.15 3.94 1.58
CA CYS A 56 -2.99 5.03 2.51
C CYS A 56 -3.85 6.15 1.95
N TYR A 57 -5.07 6.25 2.47
CA TYR A 57 -5.98 7.39 2.42
C TYR A 57 -6.34 8.02 1.05
N TYR A 58 -5.56 7.89 -0.02
CA TYR A 58 -5.66 8.63 -1.28
C TYR A 58 -5.86 7.74 -2.51
N TRP A 59 -6.00 6.42 -2.35
CA TRP A 59 -6.07 5.47 -3.48
C TRP A 59 -4.88 5.54 -4.42
N LYS A 60 -3.78 6.13 -3.95
CA LYS A 60 -2.47 6.00 -4.55
C LYS A 60 -1.84 4.78 -3.90
N THR A 61 -1.81 3.68 -4.63
CA THR A 61 -1.00 2.55 -4.22
C THR A 61 0.45 2.96 -4.40
N PHE A 62 1.16 3.14 -3.30
CA PHE A 62 2.61 3.15 -3.34
C PHE A 62 3.14 1.84 -2.77
N PHE A 63 4.39 1.58 -3.11
CA PHE A 63 5.11 0.42 -2.63
C PHE A 63 6.06 0.87 -1.54
N LEU A 64 6.16 0.10 -0.46
CA LEU A 64 7.22 0.27 0.52
C LEU A 64 8.25 -0.82 0.36
N ASP A 65 9.48 -0.41 0.12
CA ASP A 65 10.66 -1.23 0.32
C ASP A 65 11.22 -0.90 1.70
N ILE A 66 11.06 -1.82 2.65
CA ILE A 66 11.45 -1.64 4.04
C ILE A 66 12.67 -2.52 4.32
N THR A 67 13.73 -1.91 4.82
CA THR A 67 14.93 -2.61 5.26
C THR A 67 15.26 -2.26 6.70
N HIS A 68 16.21 -2.99 7.31
CA HIS A 68 16.72 -2.56 8.62
C HIS A 68 17.41 -1.19 8.59
N ASN A 69 17.75 -0.63 7.42
CA ASN A 69 18.43 0.67 7.28
C ASN A 69 17.45 1.83 7.08
N GLY A 70 16.20 1.54 6.72
CA GLY A 70 15.23 2.56 6.37
C GLY A 70 14.13 2.06 5.47
N ILE A 71 13.37 3.01 4.95
CA ILE A 71 12.16 2.82 4.18
C ILE A 71 12.31 3.59 2.87
N ILE A 72 11.93 2.96 1.77
CA ILE A 72 11.80 3.61 0.47
C ILE A 72 10.32 3.54 0.10
N ALA A 73 9.67 4.70 0.03
CA ALA A 73 8.32 4.85 -0.46
C ALA A 73 8.36 5.26 -1.93
N ILE A 74 7.80 4.42 -2.77
CA ILE A 74 7.82 4.58 -4.21
C ILE A 74 6.41 4.96 -4.65
N MET A 75 6.21 6.27 -4.81
CA MET A 75 4.93 6.81 -5.25
C MET A 75 4.87 6.82 -6.79
N PRO A 76 3.93 6.09 -7.40
CA PRO A 76 3.68 6.26 -8.82
C PRO A 76 3.09 7.65 -9.03
N ASN A 77 3.66 8.40 -9.97
CA ASN A 77 3.22 9.76 -10.27
C ASN A 77 1.84 9.73 -10.95
N ASP A 78 1.14 10.85 -10.86
CA ASP A 78 -0.30 11.02 -11.10
C ASP A 78 -0.80 10.47 -12.43
N ARG A 79 -1.18 9.20 -12.41
CA ARG A 79 -2.23 8.56 -13.18
C ARG A 79 -2.31 7.15 -12.67
N TYR A 80 -3.48 6.79 -12.12
CA TYR A 80 -3.90 5.42 -11.84
C TYR A 80 -2.84 4.38 -12.18
N MET A 81 -2.03 4.06 -11.17
CA MET A 81 -1.35 2.80 -11.02
C MET A 81 -0.52 2.31 -12.23
N ASP A 82 0.77 2.14 -12.00
CA ASP A 82 1.67 1.30 -12.79
C ASP A 82 1.27 -0.20 -12.74
N ILE A 83 -0.02 -0.50 -12.98
CA ILE A 83 -0.55 -1.84 -13.21
C ILE A 83 -0.69 -2.01 -14.72
N ALA A 84 -0.05 -3.05 -15.29
CA ALA A 84 -0.58 -3.65 -16.50
C ALA A 84 -1.61 -4.70 -16.09
N TYR A 85 -2.81 -4.62 -16.64
CA TYR A 85 -3.61 -5.82 -16.82
C TYR A 85 -3.10 -6.49 -18.10
N VAL A 86 -2.48 -7.66 -17.95
CA VAL A 86 -2.09 -8.51 -19.09
C VAL A 86 -3.04 -9.71 -19.05
N GLY A 87 -4.17 -9.59 -19.75
CA GLY A 87 -5.31 -10.49 -19.55
C GLY A 87 -5.86 -10.39 -18.13
N ASP A 88 -6.09 -11.53 -17.47
CA ASP A 88 -6.65 -11.63 -16.12
C ASP A 88 -5.62 -11.45 -15.00
N LYS A 89 -4.38 -11.08 -15.36
CA LYS A 89 -3.29 -10.90 -14.42
C LYS A 89 -3.11 -9.42 -14.11
N PHE A 90 -3.15 -9.11 -12.82
CA PHE A 90 -2.54 -7.92 -12.25
C PHE A 90 -1.02 -8.05 -12.34
N VAL A 91 -0.37 -7.14 -13.06
CA VAL A 91 1.10 -7.04 -13.13
C VAL A 91 1.53 -5.67 -12.61
N CYS A 92 2.30 -5.65 -11.53
CA CYS A 92 2.97 -4.44 -11.06
C CYS A 92 4.16 -4.15 -11.98
N ARG A 93 4.10 -3.05 -12.75
CA ARG A 93 5.18 -2.65 -13.67
C ARG A 93 6.43 -2.14 -12.96
N HIS A 94 6.35 -1.88 -11.66
CA HIS A 94 7.47 -1.38 -10.87
C HIS A 94 8.41 -2.52 -10.40
N CYS A 95 7.85 -3.61 -9.88
CA CYS A 95 8.62 -4.71 -9.28
C CYS A 95 8.45 -6.06 -10.03
N GLY A 96 7.55 -6.13 -11.00
CA GLY A 96 7.20 -7.36 -11.71
C GLY A 96 6.26 -8.31 -10.96
N TYR A 97 5.67 -7.93 -9.82
CA TYR A 97 4.72 -8.78 -9.10
C TYR A 97 3.49 -9.10 -9.96
N VAL A 98 3.13 -10.37 -10.01
CA VAL A 98 1.98 -10.87 -10.78
C VAL A 98 0.99 -11.59 -9.85
N SER A 99 -0.29 -11.25 -9.95
CA SER A 99 -1.39 -11.94 -9.26
C SER A 99 -2.64 -11.94 -10.13
N ASP A 100 -3.64 -12.76 -9.80
CA ASP A 100 -4.96 -12.66 -10.44
C ASP A 100 -5.64 -11.34 -10.09
N ALA A 101 -6.19 -10.67 -11.11
CA ALA A 101 -6.90 -9.41 -11.00
C ALA A 101 -8.10 -9.52 -10.04
N ASP A 102 -8.88 -10.59 -10.17
CA ASP A 102 -10.07 -10.84 -9.35
C ASP A 102 -9.72 -11.01 -7.88
N ARG A 103 -8.60 -11.66 -7.58
CA ARG A 103 -8.13 -11.84 -6.21
C ARG A 103 -7.82 -10.48 -5.57
N VAL A 104 -7.10 -9.62 -6.29
CA VAL A 104 -6.76 -8.27 -5.82
C VAL A 104 -8.03 -7.41 -5.67
N GLY A 105 -8.95 -7.50 -6.63
CA GLY A 105 -10.25 -6.83 -6.59
C GLY A 105 -11.10 -7.26 -5.38
N ALA A 106 -11.22 -8.56 -5.13
CA ALA A 106 -11.99 -9.12 -4.02
C ALA A 106 -11.42 -8.72 -2.65
N TYR A 107 -10.11 -8.69 -2.48
CA TYR A 107 -9.48 -8.21 -1.24
C TYR A 107 -9.80 -6.74 -0.97
N ASN A 108 -9.75 -5.91 -2.00
CA ASN A 108 -10.08 -4.48 -1.89
C ASN A 108 -11.57 -4.26 -1.63
N LEU A 109 -12.43 -5.05 -2.27
CA LEU A 109 -13.87 -5.00 -2.07
C LEU A 109 -14.27 -5.45 -0.66
N LYS A 110 -13.71 -6.56 -0.16
CA LYS A 110 -13.97 -7.09 1.19
C LYS A 110 -13.70 -6.06 2.29
N LYS A 111 -12.67 -5.23 2.13
CA LYS A 111 -12.35 -4.15 3.08
C LYS A 111 -13.41 -3.04 3.14
N ARG A 112 -14.21 -2.88 2.08
CA ARG A 112 -15.24 -1.82 1.97
C ARG A 112 -16.64 -2.28 2.36
N VAL A 113 -16.86 -3.58 2.56
CA VAL A 113 -18.19 -4.15 2.90
C VAL A 113 -18.82 -3.53 4.15
N LYS A 114 -18.03 -2.96 5.06
CA LYS A 114 -18.50 -2.30 6.28
C LYS A 114 -18.43 -0.78 6.25
N ASP A 115 -18.12 -0.16 5.10
CA ASP A 115 -18.05 1.30 5.00
C ASP A 115 -19.46 1.89 4.83
N PRO A 116 -19.93 2.75 5.74
CA PRO A 116 -21.30 3.26 5.72
C PRO A 116 -21.57 4.23 4.55
N GLU A 117 -20.54 4.81 3.93
CA GLU A 117 -20.70 5.73 2.80
C GLU A 117 -20.33 5.07 1.46
N ILE A 118 -19.67 3.90 1.49
CA ILE A 118 -19.21 3.18 0.31
C ILE A 118 -19.81 1.76 0.31
N SER A 119 -20.99 1.65 -0.27
CA SER A 119 -21.59 0.36 -0.60
C SER A 119 -21.03 -0.20 -1.91
N LEU A 120 -21.34 -1.48 -2.18
CA LEU A 120 -21.02 -2.19 -3.43
C LEU A 120 -21.42 -1.41 -4.70
N TRP A 121 -22.48 -0.61 -4.63
CA TRP A 121 -23.07 0.10 -5.77
C TRP A 121 -22.70 1.58 -5.84
N THR A 122 -21.76 2.01 -5.00
CA THR A 122 -21.34 3.40 -4.98
C THR A 122 -20.61 3.72 -6.30
N PRO A 123 -21.07 4.72 -7.08
CA PRO A 123 -20.42 5.08 -8.33
C PRO A 123 -18.95 5.44 -8.11
N ARG A 124 -18.08 5.05 -9.05
CA ARG A 124 -16.63 5.23 -8.95
C ARG A 124 -16.21 6.66 -8.55
N ASP A 125 -16.80 7.66 -9.19
CA ASP A 125 -16.46 9.07 -8.92
C ASP A 125 -16.94 9.52 -7.54
N ARG A 126 -18.04 8.93 -7.04
CA ARG A 126 -18.54 9.18 -5.69
C ARG A 126 -17.67 8.54 -4.63
N VAL A 127 -17.21 7.30 -4.85
CA VAL A 127 -16.19 6.65 -4.00
C VAL A 127 -14.95 7.53 -3.92
N LYS A 128 -14.49 8.06 -5.05
CA LYS A 128 -13.35 8.97 -5.14
C LYS A 128 -13.57 10.26 -4.32
N ALA A 129 -14.75 10.86 -4.43
CA ALA A 129 -15.11 12.09 -3.71
C ALA A 129 -15.18 11.88 -2.18
N ILE A 130 -15.91 10.87 -1.71
CA ILE A 130 -16.06 10.53 -0.28
C ILE A 130 -14.69 10.39 0.38
N LEU A 131 -13.80 9.66 -0.28
CA LEU A 131 -12.49 9.34 0.28
C LEU A 131 -11.58 10.56 0.24
N SER A 132 -11.61 11.34 -0.83
CA SER A 132 -10.90 12.62 -0.88
C SER A 132 -11.34 13.55 0.26
N LEU A 133 -12.64 13.63 0.55
CA LEU A 133 -13.21 14.49 1.60
C LEU A 133 -12.81 14.05 3.02
N ARG A 134 -12.98 12.77 3.36
CA ARG A 134 -12.68 12.24 4.71
C ARG A 134 -11.25 12.49 5.18
N PHE A 135 -10.31 12.63 4.24
CA PHE A 135 -8.90 12.84 4.56
C PHE A 135 -8.42 14.29 4.40
N SER A 136 -9.21 15.15 3.77
CA SER A 136 -8.95 16.60 3.72
C SER A 136 -9.25 17.31 5.05
N PHE A 137 -10.12 16.74 5.90
CA PHE A 137 -10.59 17.34 7.16
C PHE A 137 -9.89 16.79 8.43
N ARG A 138 -8.78 16.07 8.29
CA ARG A 138 -7.99 15.57 9.43
C ARG A 138 -6.56 16.10 9.35
N ASN A 139 -6.40 17.41 9.55
CA ASN A 139 -5.13 18.05 9.91
C ASN A 139 -5.00 18.13 11.42
#